data_AF-A0A946ZAI9-F1
#
_entry.id   AF-A0A946ZAI9-F1
#
_cell.length_a   1.000
_cell.length_b   1.000
_cell.length_c   1.000
_cell.angle_alpha   90.00
_cell.angle_beta   90.00
_cell.angle_gamma   90.00
#
_symmetry.space_group_name_H-M   'P 1'
#
loop_
_entity.id
_entity.type
_entity.pdbx_description
1 polymer ?
#
loop_
_entity_poly.entity_id
_entity_poly.type
_entity_poly.pdbx_seq_one_letter_code
_entity_poly.pdbx_strand_id
1 'polypeptide(L)'
;VNESSKSFLTKEVDQEDKEGYFVAYKGIITRLKDMISALDPNYAHPTSLASTIIEGALHQQFLRDHFDSITDCDKEITPNAFFDNLVFKVLS
;
A
#
# COMPACT_ATOMS: atom_id res chain seq x y z
N VAL A 1 -10.48 13.19 0.16
CA VAL A 1 -9.79 12.09 -0.57
C VAL A 1 -8.52 12.57 -1.30
N ASN A 2 -8.15 13.85 -1.26
CA ASN A 2 -6.95 14.40 -1.94
C ASN A 2 -5.73 14.59 -1.00
N GLU A 3 -5.66 13.87 0.13
CA GLU A 3 -4.70 14.16 1.21
C GLU A 3 -3.74 13.02 1.58
N SER A 4 -4.01 11.75 1.26
CA SER A 4 -3.15 10.65 1.70
C SER A 4 -1.74 10.70 1.07
N SER A 5 -1.63 11.04 -0.21
CA SER A 5 -0.33 11.17 -0.86
C SER A 5 0.45 12.43 -0.43
N LYS A 6 -0.23 13.40 0.20
CA LYS A 6 0.40 14.63 0.71
C LYS A 6 0.82 14.51 2.18
N SER A 7 0.21 13.63 3.00
CA SER A 7 0.58 13.51 4.42
C SER A 7 1.93 12.84 4.65
N PHE A 8 2.37 11.93 3.77
CA PHE A 8 3.67 11.25 3.92
C PHE A 8 4.87 12.04 3.36
N LEU A 9 4.62 13.15 2.66
CA LEU A 9 5.63 13.97 1.96
C LEU A 9 5.65 15.44 2.43
N THR A 10 4.99 15.74 3.55
CA THR A 10 5.06 17.03 4.22
C THR A 10 6.34 17.14 5.04
N LYS A 11 6.84 18.37 5.24
CA LYS A 11 8.04 18.64 6.07
C LYS A 11 7.90 18.24 7.54
N GLU A 12 6.71 17.83 7.99
CA GLU A 12 6.35 17.60 9.40
C GLU A 12 6.13 16.13 9.75
N VAL A 13 6.45 15.19 8.85
CA VAL A 13 6.30 13.74 9.08
C VAL A 13 6.92 13.27 10.40
N ASP A 14 8.10 13.78 10.76
CA ASP A 14 8.77 13.43 12.01
C ASP A 14 8.03 13.94 13.26
N GLN A 15 7.28 15.03 13.13
CA GLN A 15 6.49 15.63 14.21
C GLN A 15 5.15 14.88 14.35
N GLU A 16 4.47 14.64 13.23
CA GLU A 16 3.22 13.87 13.17
C GLU A 16 3.42 12.41 13.64
N ASP A 17 4.58 11.80 13.37
CA ASP A 17 4.90 10.46 13.87
C ASP A 17 5.10 10.44 15.39
N LYS A 18 5.75 11.46 15.96
CA LYS A 18 5.89 11.62 17.41
C LYS A 18 4.57 11.87 18.12
N GLU A 19 3.62 12.50 17.43
CA GLU A 19 2.27 12.77 17.94
C GLU A 19 1.33 11.57 17.76
N GLY A 20 1.81 10.49 17.12
CA GLY A 20 1.10 9.21 17.03
C GLY A 20 0.09 9.12 15.87
N TYR A 21 0.08 10.09 14.95
CA TYR A 21 -0.84 10.09 13.81
C TYR A 21 -0.65 8.90 12.87
N PHE A 22 0.56 8.32 12.83
CA PHE A 22 0.86 7.15 12.01
C PHE A 22 0.70 5.80 12.73
N VAL A 23 0.27 5.76 14.00
CA VAL A 23 0.14 4.50 14.75
C VAL A 23 -0.82 3.51 14.07
N ALA A 24 -1.96 4.00 13.58
CA ALA A 24 -2.91 3.16 12.86
C ALA A 24 -2.33 2.61 11.55
N TYR A 25 -1.65 3.47 10.78
CA TYR A 25 -0.97 3.10 9.53
C TYR A 25 0.13 2.05 9.76
N LYS A 26 1.04 2.30 10.71
CA LYS A 26 2.08 1.35 11.13
C LYS A 26 1.48 0.04 11.61
N GLY A 27 0.35 0.08 12.32
CA GLY A 27 -0.37 -1.12 12.76
C GLY A 27 -0.88 -1.97 11.60
N ILE A 28 -1.42 -1.34 10.55
CA ILE A 28 -1.86 -2.05 9.34
C ILE A 28 -0.67 -2.67 8.61
N ILE A 29 0.40 -1.90 8.41
CA ILE A 29 1.64 -2.41 7.78
C ILE A 29 2.18 -3.60 8.55
N THR A 30 2.23 -3.52 9.88
CA THR A 30 2.76 -4.60 10.72
C THR A 30 1.94 -5.87 10.55
N ARG A 31 0.61 -5.79 10.54
CA ARG A 31 -0.27 -6.94 10.31
C ARG A 31 -0.05 -7.57 8.94
N LEU A 32 0.04 -6.76 7.88
CA LEU A 32 0.31 -7.24 6.52
C LEU A 32 1.69 -7.90 6.41
N LYS A 33 2.72 -7.27 6.98
CA LYS A 33 4.07 -7.84 7.06
C LYS A 33 4.04 -9.21 7.73
N ASP A 34 3.34 -9.35 8.85
CA ASP A 34 3.28 -10.63 9.57
C ASP A 34 2.54 -11.70 8.75
N MET A 35 1.49 -11.33 7.99
CA MET A 35 0.84 -12.23 7.03
C MET A 35 1.78 -12.67 5.90
N ILE A 36 2.55 -11.74 5.33
CA ILE A 36 3.54 -12.03 4.29
C ILE A 36 4.62 -12.98 4.82
N SER A 37 5.19 -12.68 5.99
CA SER A 37 6.19 -13.55 6.64
C SER A 37 5.64 -14.93 7.01
N ALA A 38 4.35 -15.04 7.31
CA ALA A 38 3.71 -16.33 7.57
C ALA A 38 3.48 -17.14 6.29
N LEU A 39 3.26 -16.47 5.16
CA LEU A 39 3.05 -17.12 3.86
C LEU A 39 4.37 -17.56 3.22
N ASP A 40 5.37 -16.67 3.19
CA ASP A 40 6.73 -16.97 2.72
C ASP A 40 7.76 -16.47 3.75
N PRO A 41 8.26 -17.36 4.63
CA PRO A 41 9.26 -17.02 5.63
C PRO A 41 10.62 -16.61 5.05
N ASN A 42 10.91 -16.94 3.79
CA ASN A 42 12.18 -16.63 3.13
C ASN A 42 12.14 -15.32 2.34
N TYR A 43 10.97 -14.70 2.20
CA TYR A 43 10.84 -13.43 1.51
C TYR A 43 11.62 -12.32 2.24
N ALA A 44 12.55 -11.68 1.54
CA ALA A 44 13.51 -10.77 2.16
C ALA A 44 12.93 -9.40 2.55
N HIS A 45 11.76 -9.01 2.02
CA HIS A 45 11.26 -7.63 2.08
C HIS A 45 9.78 -7.49 2.53
N PRO A 46 9.30 -8.21 3.57
CA PRO A 46 7.87 -8.27 3.91
C PRO A 46 7.30 -6.91 4.31
N THR A 47 8.04 -6.10 5.07
CA THR A 47 7.60 -4.76 5.50
C THR A 47 7.46 -3.81 4.31
N SER A 48 8.44 -3.83 3.40
CA SER A 48 8.43 -2.98 2.21
C SER A 48 7.26 -3.36 1.31
N LEU A 49 7.07 -4.66 1.04
CA LEU A 49 5.93 -5.15 0.26
C LEU A 49 4.60 -4.73 0.91
N ALA A 50 4.44 -4.87 2.23
CA ALA A 50 3.25 -4.43 2.95
C ALA A 50 2.95 -2.93 2.74
N SER A 51 3.95 -2.06 2.93
CA SER A 51 3.77 -0.62 2.70
C SER A 51 3.44 -0.29 1.23
N THR A 52 4.10 -0.97 0.28
CA THR A 52 3.86 -0.79 -1.15
C THR A 52 2.45 -1.21 -1.57
N ILE A 53 1.91 -2.28 -1.00
CA ILE A 53 0.52 -2.71 -1.26
C ILE A 53 -0.45 -1.62 -0.84
N ILE A 54 -0.29 -1.06 0.36
CA ILE A 54 -1.21 -0.03 0.90
C ILE A 54 -1.15 1.25 0.05
N GLU A 55 0.04 1.81 -0.15
CA GLU A 55 0.19 3.03 -0.93
C GLU A 55 -0.21 2.83 -2.39
N GLY A 56 0.19 1.69 -2.96
CA GLY A 56 -0.10 1.32 -4.33
C GLY A 56 -1.59 1.14 -4.59
N ALA A 57 -2.33 0.51 -3.67
CA ALA A 57 -3.78 0.32 -3.81
C ALA A 57 -4.52 1.66 -3.83
N LEU A 58 -4.16 2.58 -2.93
CA LEU A 58 -4.71 3.94 -2.90
C LEU A 58 -4.37 4.71 -4.17
N HIS A 59 -3.12 4.57 -4.65
CA HIS A 59 -2.69 5.22 -5.89
C HIS A 59 -3.45 4.70 -7.11
N GLN A 60 -3.57 3.37 -7.26
CA GLN A 60 -4.31 2.76 -8.37
C GLN A 60 -5.80 3.11 -8.33
N GLN A 61 -6.39 3.25 -7.14
CA GLN A 61 -7.76 3.76 -7.00
C GLN A 61 -7.87 5.20 -7.50
N PHE A 62 -6.93 6.08 -7.16
CA PHE A 62 -6.92 7.45 -7.67
C PHE A 62 -6.71 7.51 -9.19
N LEU A 63 -5.77 6.71 -9.74
CA LEU A 63 -5.56 6.64 -11.19
C LEU A 63 -6.81 6.15 -11.91
N ARG A 64 -7.47 5.13 -11.40
CA ARG A 64 -8.74 4.63 -11.98
C ARG A 64 -9.80 5.71 -12.05
N ASP A 65 -9.90 6.56 -11.03
CA ASP A 65 -10.95 7.58 -10.93
C ASP A 65 -10.63 8.87 -11.74
N HIS A 66 -9.36 9.12 -12.06
CA HIS A 66 -8.90 10.41 -12.62
C HIS A 66 -8.04 10.32 -13.89
N PHE A 67 -7.32 9.21 -14.10
CA PHE A 67 -6.29 9.03 -15.12
C PHE A 67 -6.30 7.59 -15.68
N ASP A 68 -7.43 7.20 -16.27
CA ASP A 68 -7.64 5.87 -16.88
C ASP A 68 -6.55 5.47 -17.91
N SER A 69 -5.99 6.42 -18.65
CA SER A 69 -4.94 6.16 -19.64
C SER A 69 -3.60 5.63 -19.10
N ILE A 70 -3.37 5.66 -17.78
CA ILE A 70 -2.11 5.21 -17.15
C ILE A 70 -2.32 4.13 -16.09
N THR A 71 -3.47 3.46 -16.10
CA THR A 71 -3.76 2.30 -15.27
C THR A 71 -4.57 1.29 -16.06
N ASP A 72 -4.35 0.00 -15.79
CA ASP A 72 -5.23 -1.05 -16.30
C ASP A 72 -6.44 -1.27 -15.38
N CYS A 73 -6.59 -0.50 -14.28
CA CYS A 73 -7.69 -0.65 -13.34
C CYS A 73 -8.97 0.07 -13.81
N ASP A 74 -10.09 -0.65 -13.83
CA ASP A 74 -11.39 -0.16 -14.26
C ASP A 74 -12.56 -0.80 -13.46
N LYS A 75 -13.70 -1.08 -14.10
CA LYS A 75 -14.84 -1.76 -13.46
C LYS A 75 -14.66 -3.27 -13.35
N GLU A 76 -13.86 -3.86 -14.23
CA GLU A 76 -13.57 -5.30 -14.27
C GLU A 76 -12.27 -5.61 -13.52
N ILE A 77 -11.21 -4.85 -13.79
CA ILE A 77 -9.91 -4.97 -13.12
C ILE A 77 -9.88 -4.00 -11.96
N THR A 78 -10.15 -4.48 -10.75
CA THR A 78 -10.06 -3.63 -9.55
C THR A 78 -8.61 -3.49 -9.08
N PRO A 79 -8.24 -2.40 -8.37
CA PRO A 79 -6.94 -2.29 -7.72
C PRO A 79 -6.62 -3.50 -6.83
N ASN A 80 -7.61 -4.04 -6.13
CA ASN A 80 -7.45 -5.24 -5.31
C ASN A 80 -7.06 -6.45 -6.16
N ALA A 81 -7.74 -6.68 -7.30
CA ALA A 81 -7.41 -7.78 -8.19
C ALA A 81 -5.97 -7.67 -8.75
N PHE A 82 -5.52 -6.45 -9.05
CA PHE A 82 -4.14 -6.19 -9.46
C PHE A 82 -3.14 -6.53 -8.34
N PHE A 83 -3.38 -6.06 -7.11
CA PHE A 83 -2.47 -6.33 -5.99
C PHE A 83 -2.49 -7.79 -5.54
N ASP A 84 -3.63 -8.48 -5.60
CA ASP A 84 -3.70 -9.93 -5.38
C ASP A 84 -2.81 -10.65 -6.41
N ASN A 85 -2.92 -10.30 -7.70
CA ASN A 85 -2.09 -10.89 -8.75
C ASN A 85 -0.59 -10.63 -8.51
N LEU A 86 -0.23 -9.39 -8.15
CA LEU A 86 1.15 -9.00 -7.89
C LEU A 86 1.72 -9.76 -6.69
N VAL A 87 1.01 -9.76 -5.56
CA VAL A 87 1.47 -10.36 -4.31
C VAL A 87 1.62 -11.86 -4.45
N PHE A 88 0.63 -12.55 -5.03
CA PHE A 88 0.73 -14.01 -5.20
C PHE A 88 1.82 -14.42 -6.18
N LYS A 89 2.19 -13.58 -7.15
CA LYS A 89 3.36 -13.85 -8.02
C LYS A 89 4.70 -13.58 -7.35
N VAL A 90 4.74 -12.66 -6.38
CA VAL A 90 5.97 -12.32 -5.66
C VAL A 90 6.26 -13.34 -4.55
N LEU A 91 5.22 -13.91 -3.95
CA LEU A 91 5.32 -14.85 -2.82
C LEU A 91 5.14 -16.33 -3.22
N SER A 92 5.19 -16.63 -4.53
CA SER A 92 5.07 -17.98 -5.11
C SER A 92 6.41 -18.61 -5.46
#